data_AF-A0A6M0RJE3-F1
#
_entry.id   AF-A0A6M0RJE3-F1
#
_cell.length_a   1.000
_cell.length_b   1.000
_cell.length_c   1.000
_cell.angle_alpha   90.00
_cell.angle_beta   90.00
_cell.angle_gamma   90.00
#
_symmetry.space_group_name_H-M   'P 1'
#
loop_
_entity.id
_entity.type
_entity.pdbx_description
1 polymer ?
#
loop_
_entity_poly.entity_id
_entity_poly.type
_entity_poly.pdbx_seq_one_letter_code
_entity_poly.pdbx_strand_id
1 'polypeptide(L)'
;MLSGMGKQLKFLFLATLATLMVLAGSILQVGEPLMAAQTPQTNCQVVACATTKLADQLYGKYPDIPRATAENTTLLSRFIDYHLDTQARPAQYHLDWELSMADYLDAPYHRGGSKVSVVTSADKQAMQTLSRQQRHELVRSLEQLFNQ
;
A
#
# COMPACT_ATOMS: atom_id res chain seq x y z
N MET A 1 -0.45 -52.60 -66.98
CA MET A 1 -1.91 -52.40 -66.78
C MET A 1 -2.03 -51.38 -65.64
N LEU A 2 -2.30 -50.09 -65.87
CA LEU A 2 -3.51 -49.50 -66.48
C LEU A 2 -4.79 -50.05 -65.87
N SER A 3 -5.33 -49.37 -64.86
CA SER A 3 -6.66 -48.75 -64.96
C SER A 3 -6.89 -47.82 -63.77
N GLY A 4 -7.13 -46.54 -64.05
CA GLY A 4 -7.62 -45.57 -63.09
C GLY A 4 -8.79 -44.80 -63.67
N MET A 5 -9.63 -44.28 -62.77
CA MET A 5 -10.60 -43.20 -63.00
C MET A 5 -11.83 -43.50 -63.89
N GLY A 6 -13.03 -43.38 -63.29
CA GLY A 6 -14.22 -42.90 -64.02
C GLY A 6 -15.59 -43.48 -63.60
N LYS A 7 -16.62 -42.61 -63.66
CA LYS A 7 -18.08 -42.88 -63.75
C LYS A 7 -18.78 -43.21 -62.41
N GLN A 8 -19.93 -42.65 -62.02
CA GLN A 8 -20.87 -41.63 -62.56
C GLN A 8 -21.31 -40.73 -61.38
N LEU A 9 -21.51 -39.40 -61.45
CA LEU A 9 -22.32 -38.55 -62.34
C LEU A 9 -23.85 -38.80 -62.29
N LYS A 10 -24.47 -38.39 -61.17
CA LYS A 10 -25.88 -37.96 -61.01
C LYS A 10 -25.92 -36.98 -59.82
N PHE A 11 -26.58 -35.83 -59.81
CA PHE A 11 -27.31 -35.07 -60.85
C PHE A 11 -27.02 -33.55 -60.69
N LEU A 12 -27.49 -32.73 -61.64
CA LEU A 12 -27.61 -31.27 -61.57
C LEU A 12 -29.10 -30.91 -61.61
N PHE A 13 -29.56 -29.91 -60.86
CA PHE A 13 -30.64 -28.93 -61.15
C PHE A 13 -30.91 -28.13 -59.84
N LEU A 14 -31.13 -26.82 -59.76
CA LEU A 14 -30.79 -25.61 -60.54
C LEU A 14 -31.52 -24.45 -59.81
N ALA A 15 -30.87 -23.29 -59.65
CA ALA A 15 -31.49 -22.02 -59.23
C ALA A 15 -32.07 -21.96 -57.78
N THR A 16 -32.27 -20.81 -57.14
CA THR A 16 -32.11 -19.40 -57.55
C THR A 16 -31.30 -18.56 -56.55
N LEU A 17 -30.74 -17.46 -57.07
CA LEU A 17 -30.12 -16.37 -56.34
C LEU A 17 -31.11 -15.69 -55.37
N ALA A 18 -30.79 -15.60 -54.08
CA ALA A 18 -31.50 -14.73 -53.12
C ALA A 18 -30.57 -14.22 -52.00
N THR A 19 -30.33 -12.91 -52.00
CA THR A 19 -29.83 -12.07 -50.88
C THR A 19 -28.57 -12.54 -50.13
N LEU A 20 -27.46 -11.93 -50.54
CA LEU A 20 -26.29 -11.58 -49.72
C LEU A 20 -26.71 -11.16 -48.29
N MET A 21 -26.55 -12.05 -47.30
CA MET A 21 -26.79 -11.71 -45.90
C MET A 21 -25.47 -11.26 -45.25
N VAL A 22 -25.55 -10.10 -44.60
CA VAL A 22 -24.44 -9.31 -44.05
C VAL A 22 -23.44 -10.15 -43.21
N LEU A 23 -22.18 -10.13 -43.63
CA LEU A 23 -21.04 -10.51 -42.80
C LEU A 23 -20.81 -9.47 -41.68
N ALA A 24 -20.25 -9.93 -40.56
CA ALA A 24 -19.94 -9.19 -39.33
C ALA A 24 -21.14 -8.89 -38.42
N GLY A 25 -21.38 -9.81 -37.47
CA GLY A 25 -22.49 -9.68 -36.51
C GLY A 25 -22.50 -10.68 -35.35
N SER A 26 -21.36 -10.97 -34.70
CA SER A 26 -21.25 -11.03 -33.22
C SER A 26 -19.90 -11.54 -32.71
N ILE A 27 -19.14 -10.61 -32.12
CA ILE A 27 -18.40 -10.69 -30.85
C ILE A 27 -18.20 -12.08 -30.21
N LEU A 28 -16.96 -12.40 -29.84
CA LEU A 28 -16.63 -12.97 -28.54
C LEU A 28 -15.20 -12.55 -28.13
N GLN A 29 -15.00 -12.37 -26.83
CA GLN A 29 -13.70 -12.10 -26.19
C GLN A 29 -13.04 -10.75 -26.53
N VAL A 30 -13.75 -9.65 -26.25
CA VAL A 30 -13.07 -8.46 -25.72
C VAL A 30 -12.48 -8.87 -24.38
N GLY A 31 -11.16 -8.81 -24.23
CA GLY A 31 -10.51 -9.13 -22.96
C GLY A 31 -11.03 -8.22 -21.86
N GLU A 32 -11.43 -8.79 -20.73
CA GLU A 32 -11.74 -8.02 -19.53
C GLU A 32 -10.48 -7.22 -19.17
N PRO A 33 -10.50 -5.87 -19.19
CA PRO A 33 -9.46 -5.15 -18.49
C PRO A 33 -9.59 -5.55 -17.03
N LEU A 34 -8.49 -5.95 -16.39
CA LEU A 34 -8.41 -5.98 -14.93
C LEU A 34 -8.51 -4.54 -14.42
N MET A 35 -9.72 -4.02 -14.39
CA MET A 35 -10.15 -2.94 -13.51
C MET A 35 -10.20 -3.52 -12.09
N ALA A 36 -9.04 -3.94 -11.59
CA ALA A 36 -8.83 -3.98 -10.16
C ALA A 36 -9.20 -2.58 -9.67
N ALA A 37 -10.24 -2.49 -8.85
CA ALA A 37 -10.70 -1.22 -8.33
C ALA A 37 -9.56 -0.63 -7.48
N GLN A 38 -8.76 0.24 -8.11
CA GLN A 38 -7.76 1.04 -7.44
C GLN A 38 -8.54 1.94 -6.51
N THR A 39 -8.60 1.55 -5.23
CA THR A 39 -9.10 2.41 -4.16
C THR A 39 -8.43 3.76 -4.33
N PRO A 40 -9.18 4.87 -4.28
CA PRO A 40 -8.64 6.18 -4.64
C PRO A 40 -7.44 6.46 -3.74
N GLN A 41 -6.25 6.33 -4.31
CA GLN A 41 -5.01 6.60 -3.59
C GLN A 41 -4.97 8.10 -3.39
N THR A 42 -5.34 8.53 -2.19
CA THR A 42 -5.19 9.91 -1.74
C THR A 42 -3.76 10.34 -2.04
N ASN A 43 -3.63 11.39 -2.86
CA ASN A 43 -2.39 11.78 -3.51
C ASN A 43 -1.31 12.10 -2.47
N CYS A 44 -0.49 11.12 -2.15
CA CYS A 44 0.46 11.13 -1.05
C CYS A 44 1.80 10.60 -1.61
N GLN A 45 2.89 11.28 -1.25
CA GLN A 45 4.21 10.96 -1.79
C GLN A 45 4.61 9.53 -1.38
N VAL A 46 5.31 8.81 -2.25
CA VAL A 46 5.50 7.34 -2.13
C VAL A 46 6.05 6.89 -0.78
N VAL A 47 6.93 7.69 -0.15
CA VAL A 47 7.45 7.43 1.21
C VAL A 47 6.36 7.59 2.27
N ALA A 48 5.63 8.70 2.26
CA ALA A 48 4.54 8.97 3.19
C ALA A 48 3.38 7.95 3.04
N CYS A 49 3.16 7.39 1.84
CA CYS A 49 2.27 6.24 1.63
C CYS A 49 2.73 4.99 2.40
N ALA A 50 4.04 4.70 2.39
CA ALA A 50 4.59 3.52 3.04
C ALA A 50 4.52 3.63 4.58
N THR A 51 4.86 4.80 5.13
CA THR A 51 4.81 5.04 6.58
C THR A 51 3.37 5.18 7.10
N THR A 52 2.46 5.75 6.30
CA THR A 52 1.01 5.73 6.59
C THR A 52 0.47 4.30 6.65
N LYS A 53 0.86 3.42 5.70
CA LYS A 53 0.44 2.01 5.72
C LYS A 53 0.95 1.26 6.96
N LEU A 54 2.19 1.50 7.39
CA LEU A 54 2.73 0.93 8.64
C LEU A 54 2.00 1.48 9.87
N ALA A 55 1.71 2.78 9.90
CA ALA A 55 0.93 3.41 10.96
C ALA A 55 -0.48 2.81 11.05
N ASP A 56 -1.16 2.56 9.92
CA ASP A 56 -2.48 1.91 9.89
C ASP A 56 -2.46 0.48 10.45
N GLN A 57 -1.43 -0.30 10.13
CA GLN A 57 -1.22 -1.63 10.73
C GLN A 57 -1.04 -1.54 12.25
N LEU A 58 -0.28 -0.54 12.74
CA LEU A 58 -0.07 -0.33 14.17
C LEU A 58 -1.33 0.16 14.88
N TYR A 59 -2.13 1.05 14.28
CA TYR A 59 -3.42 1.47 14.86
C TYR A 59 -4.43 0.31 14.94
N GLY A 60 -4.37 -0.66 14.02
CA GLY A 60 -5.15 -1.90 14.13
C GLY A 60 -4.78 -2.76 15.35
N LYS A 61 -3.54 -2.64 15.84
CA LYS A 61 -3.03 -3.34 17.04
C LYS A 61 -3.18 -2.50 18.32
N TYR A 62 -3.14 -1.18 18.21
CA TYR A 62 -3.12 -0.24 19.33
C TYR A 62 -4.21 0.84 19.18
N PRO A 63 -5.49 0.48 19.35
CA PRO A 63 -6.62 1.40 19.14
C PRO A 63 -6.65 2.58 20.12
N ASP A 64 -6.05 2.41 21.31
CA ASP A 64 -6.01 3.44 22.36
C ASP A 64 -4.92 4.50 22.14
N ILE A 65 -4.04 4.34 21.14
CA ILE A 65 -3.05 5.37 20.81
C ILE A 65 -3.77 6.54 20.11
N PRO A 66 -3.58 7.80 20.54
CA PRO A 66 -4.18 8.95 19.87
C PRO A 66 -3.81 9.00 18.38
N ARG A 67 -4.82 9.09 17.51
CA ARG A 67 -4.59 9.14 16.05
C ARG A 67 -4.09 10.50 15.57
N ALA A 68 -4.40 11.56 16.33
CA ALA A 68 -3.97 12.97 16.18
C ALA A 68 -3.62 13.38 14.74
N THR A 69 -4.64 13.74 13.96
CA THR A 69 -4.47 14.08 12.55
C THR A 69 -3.98 15.51 12.35
N ALA A 70 -2.81 15.66 11.75
CA ALA A 70 -2.28 16.95 11.28
C ALA A 70 -1.98 16.82 9.79
N GLU A 71 -2.58 17.67 8.95
CA GLU A 71 -2.34 17.70 7.49
C GLU A 71 -2.46 16.32 6.80
N ASN A 72 -3.49 15.54 7.19
CA ASN A 72 -3.74 14.15 6.74
C ASN A 72 -2.72 13.08 7.21
N THR A 73 -1.71 13.44 8.01
CA THR A 73 -0.81 12.50 8.68
C THR A 73 -1.30 12.13 10.09
N THR A 74 -0.90 10.98 10.60
CA THR A 74 -1.22 10.49 11.96
C THR A 74 -0.05 10.64 12.93
N LEU A 75 -0.28 10.54 14.24
CA LEU A 75 0.80 10.52 15.24
C LEU A 75 1.83 9.43 14.93
N LEU A 76 1.38 8.20 14.63
CA LEU A 76 2.30 7.09 14.38
C LEU A 76 3.03 7.22 13.04
N SER A 77 2.40 7.75 11.98
CA SER A 77 3.13 8.00 10.72
C SER A 77 4.21 9.07 10.93
N ARG A 78 3.88 10.19 11.59
CA ARG A 78 4.89 11.23 11.94
C ARG A 78 6.00 10.70 12.84
N PHE A 79 5.71 9.77 13.75
CA PHE A 79 6.74 9.13 14.59
C PHE A 79 7.70 8.26 13.76
N ILE A 80 7.17 7.51 12.78
CA ILE A 80 7.96 6.69 11.84
C ILE A 80 8.79 7.59 10.92
N ASP A 81 8.19 8.61 10.30
CA ASP A 81 8.88 9.60 9.44
C ASP A 81 9.99 10.33 10.23
N TYR A 82 9.73 10.63 11.51
CA TYR A 82 10.71 11.26 12.38
C TYR A 82 11.93 10.37 12.65
N HIS A 83 11.72 9.07 12.88
CA HIS A 83 12.81 8.12 13.08
C HIS A 83 13.62 7.91 11.80
N LEU A 84 12.93 7.61 10.68
CA LEU A 84 13.54 7.24 9.41
C LEU A 84 14.18 8.42 8.66
N ASP A 85 13.46 9.53 8.51
CA ASP A 85 13.88 10.64 7.64
C ASP A 85 14.48 11.80 8.43
N THR A 86 13.86 12.15 9.57
CA THR A 86 14.33 13.30 10.37
C THR A 86 15.61 12.93 11.12
N GLN A 87 15.60 11.87 11.92
CA GLN A 87 16.77 11.43 12.69
C GLN A 87 17.72 10.52 11.89
N ALA A 88 17.29 9.98 10.74
CA ALA A 88 18.08 9.06 9.91
C ALA A 88 18.57 7.82 10.70
N ARG A 89 17.72 7.29 11.57
CA ARG A 89 18.04 6.14 12.42
C ARG A 89 17.83 4.81 11.71
N PRO A 90 18.65 3.77 11.97
CA PRO A 90 18.44 2.45 11.38
C PRO A 90 17.25 1.74 12.03
N ALA A 91 16.24 1.43 11.22
CA ALA A 91 14.98 0.85 11.69
C ALA A 91 15.12 -0.56 12.30
N GLN A 92 16.20 -1.28 12.00
CA GLN A 92 16.46 -2.63 12.51
C GLN A 92 16.82 -2.70 14.01
N TYR A 93 17.11 -1.57 14.68
CA TYR A 93 17.60 -1.57 16.06
C TYR A 93 16.57 -1.03 17.07
N HIS A 94 16.18 -1.87 18.04
CA HIS A 94 15.31 -1.48 19.17
C HIS A 94 15.74 -0.18 19.87
N LEU A 95 17.05 -0.04 20.14
CA LEU A 95 17.61 1.11 20.85
C LEU A 95 17.33 2.42 20.10
N ASP A 96 17.45 2.45 18.78
CA ASP A 96 17.21 3.66 17.99
C ASP A 96 15.73 4.09 18.03
N TRP A 97 14.80 3.13 18.10
CA TRP A 97 13.38 3.43 18.34
C TRP A 97 13.13 3.97 19.75
N GLU A 98 13.84 3.47 20.77
CA GLU A 98 13.81 4.04 22.12
C GLU A 98 14.38 5.47 22.18
N LEU A 99 15.39 5.79 21.37
CA LEU A 99 15.94 7.15 21.26
C LEU A 99 14.94 8.11 20.60
N SER A 100 14.27 7.69 19.51
CA SER A 100 13.16 8.47 18.93
C SER A 100 11.99 8.65 19.90
N MET A 101 11.68 7.64 20.71
CA MET A 101 10.68 7.75 21.77
C MET A 101 11.11 8.75 22.86
N ALA A 102 12.41 8.77 23.21
CA ALA A 102 12.97 9.71 24.17
C ALA A 102 12.89 11.17 23.69
N ASP A 103 13.08 11.44 22.38
CA ASP A 103 12.86 12.75 21.76
C ASP A 103 11.42 13.26 21.93
N TYR A 104 10.42 12.37 21.77
CA TYR A 104 9.00 12.70 21.94
C TYR A 104 8.59 12.89 23.41
N LEU A 105 9.35 12.34 24.36
CA LEU A 105 9.08 12.44 25.79
C LEU A 105 9.86 13.57 26.50
N ASP A 106 10.64 14.39 25.76
CA ASP A 106 11.55 15.40 26.30
C ASP A 106 12.52 14.82 27.37
N ALA A 107 13.03 13.61 27.15
CA ALA A 107 13.87 12.92 28.12
C ALA A 107 15.20 13.69 28.37
N PRO A 108 15.56 14.04 29.62
CA PRO A 108 16.61 15.02 29.89
C PRO A 108 18.03 14.57 29.53
N TYR A 109 18.25 13.25 29.46
CA TYR A 109 19.51 12.63 29.02
C TYR A 109 19.62 12.52 27.49
N HIS A 110 18.52 12.72 26.75
CA HIS A 110 18.48 12.69 25.30
C HIS A 110 18.07 14.06 24.76
N ARG A 111 19.01 15.01 24.84
CA ARG A 111 18.92 16.21 23.98
C ARG A 111 19.33 15.77 22.58
N GLY A 112 18.37 15.27 21.81
CA GLY A 112 18.54 14.96 20.40
C GLY A 112 19.13 16.14 19.63
N GLY A 113 19.75 15.86 18.48
CA GLY A 113 20.34 16.89 17.62
C GLY A 113 19.32 17.96 17.21
N SER A 114 19.79 19.01 16.51
CA SER A 114 19.05 20.24 16.17
C SER A 114 17.67 20.09 15.51
N LYS A 115 17.23 18.87 15.18
CA LYS A 115 15.97 18.50 14.54
C LYS A 115 14.83 18.14 15.51
N VAL A 116 15.02 18.20 16.83
CA VAL A 116 13.90 18.05 17.81
C VAL A 116 12.78 19.08 17.58
N SER A 117 13.09 20.22 16.94
CA SER A 117 12.12 21.24 16.51
C SER A 117 11.03 20.76 15.54
N VAL A 118 11.21 19.60 14.89
CA VAL A 118 10.18 18.99 14.02
C VAL A 118 9.07 18.32 14.81
N VAL A 119 9.31 17.91 16.06
CA VAL A 119 8.29 17.27 16.91
C VAL A 119 7.38 18.34 17.53
N THR A 120 6.11 18.36 17.14
CA THR A 120 5.16 19.37 17.64
C THR A 120 4.83 19.15 19.12
N SER A 121 4.44 20.21 19.82
CA SER A 121 3.98 20.10 21.22
C SER A 121 2.77 19.17 21.38
N ALA A 122 1.88 19.14 20.39
CA ALA A 122 0.73 18.24 20.36
C ALA A 122 1.16 16.76 20.22
N ASP A 123 2.17 16.47 19.39
CA ASP A 123 2.72 15.13 19.23
C ASP A 123 3.39 14.62 20.51
N LYS A 124 4.14 15.49 21.20
CA LYS A 124 4.73 15.17 22.50
C LYS A 124 3.66 14.89 23.55
N GLN A 125 2.66 15.76 23.67
CA GLN A 125 1.53 15.56 24.59
C GLN A 125 0.81 14.24 24.31
N ALA A 126 0.54 13.92 23.05
CA ALA A 126 -0.11 12.67 22.66
C ALA A 126 0.76 11.43 22.97
N MET A 127 2.08 11.48 22.77
CA MET A 127 2.98 10.37 23.11
C MET A 127 3.19 10.22 24.64
N GLN A 128 3.08 11.32 25.38
CA GLN A 128 3.13 11.35 26.85
C GLN A 128 1.89 10.70 27.49
N THR A 129 0.73 10.66 26.83
CA THR A 129 -0.46 9.95 27.37
C THR A 129 -0.30 8.43 27.41
N LEU A 130 0.66 7.88 26.66
CA LEU A 130 0.90 6.43 26.65
C LEU A 130 1.48 5.95 27.97
N SER A 131 1.09 4.75 28.40
CA SER A 131 1.76 4.05 29.49
C SER A 131 3.18 3.60 29.11
N ARG A 132 4.01 3.30 30.12
CA ARG A 132 5.36 2.74 29.88
C ARG A 132 5.30 1.42 29.10
N GLN A 133 4.25 0.61 29.33
CA GLN A 133 4.03 -0.65 28.63
C GLN A 133 3.65 -0.41 27.16
N GLN A 134 2.66 0.45 26.88
CA GLN A 134 2.27 0.77 25.50
C GLN A 134 3.43 1.31 24.66
N ARG A 135 4.31 2.15 25.24
CA ARG A 135 5.53 2.62 24.56
C ARG A 135 6.50 1.50 24.23
N HIS A 136 6.73 0.58 25.17
CA HIS A 136 7.61 -0.58 24.95
C HIS A 136 7.05 -1.53 23.89
N GLU A 137 5.75 -1.81 23.93
CA GLU A 137 5.08 -2.67 22.95
C GLU A 137 5.04 -2.05 21.54
N LEU A 138 4.86 -0.72 21.45
CA LEU A 138 4.95 0.02 20.19
C LEU A 138 6.36 -0.06 19.60
N VAL A 139 7.41 0.23 20.39
CA VAL A 139 8.81 0.13 19.98
C VAL A 139 9.15 -1.28 19.49
N ARG A 140 8.76 -2.31 20.26
CA ARG A 140 8.95 -3.72 19.87
C ARG A 140 8.23 -4.08 18.58
N SER A 141 7.04 -3.52 18.33
CA SER A 141 6.30 -3.75 17.09
C SER A 141 6.94 -3.08 15.90
N LEU A 142 7.50 -1.88 16.08
CA LEU A 142 8.25 -1.18 15.04
C LEU A 142 9.51 -1.97 14.66
N GLU A 143 10.34 -2.37 15.63
CA GLU A 143 11.50 -3.26 15.40
C GLU A 143 11.09 -4.52 14.62
N GLN A 144 10.00 -5.18 15.01
CA GLN A 144 9.49 -6.38 14.33
C GLN A 144 9.03 -6.12 12.90
N LEU A 145 8.49 -4.94 12.57
CA LEU A 145 8.06 -4.58 11.22
C LEU A 145 9.23 -4.37 10.25
N PHE A 146 10.42 -4.04 10.74
CA PHE A 146 11.62 -3.79 9.92
C PHE A 146 12.65 -4.94 9.93
N ASN A 147 12.43 -6.00 10.72
CA ASN A 147 13.30 -7.18 10.84
C ASN A 147 12.65 -8.49 10.33
N GLN A 148 11.66 -8.38 9.43
CA GLN A 148 10.96 -9.51 8.79
C GLN A 148 11.60 -9.93 7.46
#